data_AF-A0A9J6DK84-F1
#
_entry.id   AF-A0A9J6DK84-F1
#
_cell.length_a   1.000
_cell.length_b   1.000
_cell.length_c   1.000
_cell.angle_alpha   90.00
_cell.angle_beta   90.00
_cell.angle_gamma   90.00
#
_symmetry.space_group_name_H-M   'P 1'
#
loop_
_entity.id
_entity.type
_entity.pdbx_description
1 polymer ?
#
loop_
_entity_poly.entity_id
_entity_poly.type
_entity_poly.pdbx_seq_one_letter_code
_entity_poly.pdbx_strand_id
1 'polypeptide(L)'
;MPGCFCAPGCNSNYAHGPKARVYRFPVDANQKTVWTRAIPHKDFAPTKYTVVCEKHFHTSDFVTTSTYQNKKTGRVLEVSLQLRRRKSGAIPSLFPNCPSYLSRPTTVVREGPEEKRLRLEGESLQKAIRQSAEAHEEEKKKNNISTFEDLLTALTSFQTNTFWTKLVTHDKVLFLSFDSQEAPTVRFSVTVSADLIVKVFVGDVQLNKLGTLVLPVYL
;
A
#
# COMPACT_ATOMS: atom_id res chain seq x y z
N MET A 1 -15.31 -22.84 -45.89
CA MET A 1 -14.96 -23.00 -44.46
C MET A 1 -13.71 -22.16 -44.18
N PRO A 2 -13.67 -21.28 -43.16
CA PRO A 2 -12.43 -20.58 -42.86
C PRO A 2 -11.50 -21.54 -42.09
N GLY A 3 -10.66 -22.27 -42.81
CA GLY A 3 -9.56 -23.02 -42.21
C GLY A 3 -8.56 -22.06 -41.57
N CYS A 4 -8.17 -22.31 -40.33
CA CYS A 4 -7.10 -21.57 -39.64
C CYS A 4 -5.77 -21.94 -40.32
N PHE A 5 -5.44 -21.27 -41.42
CA PHE A 5 -4.34 -21.69 -42.30
C PHE A 5 -2.97 -21.16 -41.87
N CYS A 6 -2.90 -20.22 -40.92
CA CYS A 6 -1.70 -19.39 -40.80
C CYS A 6 -0.60 -19.95 -39.90
N ALA A 7 -0.89 -20.84 -38.96
CA ALA A 7 0.10 -21.27 -37.96
C ALA A 7 0.50 -22.74 -38.22
N PRO A 8 1.78 -23.03 -38.45
CA PRO A 8 2.24 -24.40 -38.70
C PRO A 8 1.80 -25.35 -37.58
N GLY A 9 1.27 -26.50 -37.99
CA GLY A 9 0.79 -27.53 -37.06
C GLY A 9 -0.49 -27.19 -36.30
N CYS A 10 -1.12 -26.03 -36.49
CA CYS A 10 -2.36 -25.69 -35.79
C CYS A 10 -3.57 -26.37 -36.46
N ASN A 11 -4.26 -27.24 -35.71
CA ASN A 11 -5.49 -27.92 -36.15
C ASN A 11 -6.78 -27.24 -35.63
N SER A 12 -6.69 -26.03 -35.09
CA SER A 12 -7.86 -25.35 -34.51
C SER A 12 -8.86 -24.97 -35.61
N ASN A 13 -10.15 -25.15 -35.33
CA ASN A 13 -11.27 -24.95 -36.28
C ASN A 13 -11.30 -25.86 -37.52
N TYR A 14 -10.49 -26.91 -37.56
CA TYR A 14 -10.68 -28.01 -38.52
C TYR A 14 -11.95 -28.79 -38.16
N ALA A 15 -12.42 -29.68 -39.06
CA ALA A 15 -13.65 -30.45 -38.87
C ALA A 15 -13.70 -31.20 -37.52
N HIS A 16 -12.58 -31.81 -37.12
CA HIS A 16 -12.41 -32.51 -35.83
C HIS A 16 -11.51 -31.76 -34.84
N GLY A 17 -11.19 -30.50 -35.15
CA GLY A 17 -10.27 -29.69 -34.35
C GLY A 17 -10.97 -28.97 -33.19
N PRO A 18 -10.22 -28.56 -32.16
CA PRO A 18 -10.75 -27.71 -31.10
C PRO A 18 -11.25 -26.38 -31.69
N LYS A 19 -12.44 -25.95 -31.26
CA LYS A 19 -12.97 -24.64 -31.64
C LYS A 19 -12.19 -23.55 -30.90
N ALA A 20 -11.68 -22.59 -31.65
CA ALA A 20 -10.92 -21.46 -31.12
C ALA A 20 -11.38 -20.18 -31.81
N ARG A 21 -11.36 -19.04 -31.10
CA ARG A 21 -11.60 -17.76 -31.75
C ARG A 21 -10.50 -17.47 -32.75
N VAL A 22 -10.86 -16.82 -33.85
CA VAL A 22 -9.93 -16.43 -34.91
C VAL A 22 -9.94 -14.93 -35.11
N TYR A 23 -8.77 -14.37 -35.35
CA TYR A 23 -8.57 -12.95 -35.60
C TYR A 23 -8.01 -12.77 -37.00
N ARG A 24 -8.62 -11.85 -37.76
CA ARG A 24 -8.13 -11.49 -39.09
C ARG A 24 -6.79 -10.77 -38.98
N PHE A 25 -6.02 -10.87 -40.06
CA PHE A 25 -4.80 -10.09 -40.20
C PHE A 25 -5.09 -8.57 -40.10
N PRO A 26 -4.18 -7.79 -39.49
CA PRO A 26 -4.30 -6.34 -39.43
C PRO A 26 -4.43 -5.71 -40.83
N VAL A 27 -5.22 -4.64 -40.92
CA VAL A 27 -5.32 -3.80 -42.14
C VAL A 27 -4.07 -2.91 -42.26
N ASP A 28 -3.52 -2.46 -41.13
CA ASP A 28 -2.31 -1.65 -41.08
C ASP A 28 -1.09 -2.39 -41.65
N ALA A 29 -0.39 -1.75 -42.57
CA ALA A 29 0.72 -2.35 -43.31
C ALA A 29 1.91 -2.71 -42.41
N ASN A 30 2.18 -1.89 -41.39
CA ASN A 30 3.28 -2.13 -40.45
C ASN A 30 2.96 -3.35 -39.57
N GLN A 31 1.78 -3.39 -38.95
CA GLN A 31 1.34 -4.54 -38.16
C GLN A 31 1.22 -5.81 -38.99
N LYS A 32 0.76 -5.70 -40.25
CA LYS A 32 0.71 -6.83 -41.19
C LYS A 32 2.11 -7.41 -41.43
N THR A 33 3.09 -6.56 -41.70
CA THR A 33 4.50 -6.97 -41.88
C THR A 33 5.05 -7.65 -40.62
N VAL A 34 4.77 -7.08 -39.45
CA VAL A 34 5.22 -7.65 -38.16
C VAL A 34 4.60 -9.03 -37.93
N TRP A 35 3.31 -9.20 -38.21
CA TRP A 35 2.62 -10.49 -38.08
C TRP A 35 3.17 -11.54 -39.05
N THR A 36 3.41 -11.15 -40.31
CA THR A 36 4.00 -12.06 -41.31
C THR A 36 5.37 -12.55 -40.89
N ARG A 37 6.20 -11.68 -40.29
CA ARG A 37 7.52 -12.05 -39.77
C ARG A 37 7.45 -12.92 -38.51
N ALA A 38 6.44 -12.71 -37.67
CA ALA A 38 6.29 -13.43 -36.41
C ALA A 38 5.81 -14.88 -36.60
N ILE A 39 5.06 -15.15 -37.68
CA ILE A 39 4.57 -16.49 -37.99
C ILE A 39 5.68 -17.29 -38.67
N PRO A 40 6.10 -18.44 -38.10
CA PRO A 40 7.21 -19.23 -38.62
C PRO A 40 6.76 -20.12 -39.79
N HIS A 41 6.30 -19.51 -40.89
CA HIS A 41 5.88 -20.21 -42.10
C HIS A 41 6.73 -19.75 -43.29
N LYS A 42 7.44 -20.68 -43.94
CA LYS A 42 8.27 -20.40 -45.11
C LYS A 42 7.38 -19.89 -46.27
N ASP A 43 7.81 -18.83 -46.95
CA ASP A 43 7.15 -18.27 -48.14
C ASP A 43 5.67 -17.87 -47.95
N PHE A 44 5.31 -17.40 -46.76
CA PHE A 44 3.94 -17.04 -46.42
C PHE A 44 3.52 -15.64 -46.90
N ALA A 45 2.54 -15.59 -47.79
CA ALA A 45 1.89 -14.35 -48.23
C ALA A 45 0.46 -14.23 -47.64
N PRO A 46 0.21 -13.33 -46.67
CA PRO A 46 -1.11 -13.19 -46.07
C PRO A 46 -2.13 -12.56 -47.03
N THR A 47 -3.28 -13.22 -47.18
CA THR A 47 -4.44 -12.74 -47.95
C THR A 47 -5.48 -12.10 -47.03
N LYS A 48 -6.53 -11.49 -47.60
CA LYS A 48 -7.66 -10.92 -46.83
C LYS A 48 -8.45 -11.95 -46.00
N TYR A 49 -8.32 -13.23 -46.32
CA TYR A 49 -9.00 -14.33 -45.61
C TYR A 49 -8.09 -15.01 -44.59
N THR A 50 -6.83 -14.59 -44.50
CA THR A 50 -5.89 -15.14 -43.53
C THR A 50 -6.32 -14.77 -42.11
N VAL A 51 -6.49 -15.79 -41.27
CA VAL A 51 -6.90 -15.66 -39.88
C VAL A 51 -5.96 -16.44 -38.96
N VAL A 52 -5.72 -15.90 -37.76
CA VAL A 52 -4.89 -16.49 -36.71
C VAL A 52 -5.74 -16.87 -35.51
N CYS A 53 -5.56 -18.08 -35.00
CA CYS A 53 -6.27 -18.60 -33.85
C CYS A 53 -5.82 -17.94 -32.52
N GLU A 54 -6.72 -17.79 -31.55
CA GLU A 54 -6.47 -17.09 -30.27
C GLU A 54 -5.34 -17.72 -29.45
N LYS A 55 -5.10 -19.02 -29.64
CA LYS A 55 -4.03 -19.79 -28.98
C LYS A 55 -2.61 -19.31 -29.29
N HIS A 56 -2.45 -18.52 -30.37
CA HIS A 56 -1.16 -17.98 -30.77
C HIS A 56 -0.84 -16.64 -30.11
N PHE A 57 -1.75 -16.10 -29.30
CA PHE A 57 -1.59 -14.86 -28.54
C PHE A 57 -1.55 -15.15 -27.05
N HIS A 58 -0.88 -14.30 -26.28
CA HIS A 58 -0.92 -14.40 -24.83
C HIS A 58 -2.24 -13.86 -24.29
N THR A 59 -2.66 -14.31 -23.10
CA THR A 59 -3.89 -13.82 -22.46
C THR A 59 -3.82 -12.30 -22.19
N SER A 60 -2.63 -11.76 -21.92
CA SER A 60 -2.36 -10.33 -21.75
C SER A 60 -2.58 -9.49 -23.02
N ASP A 61 -2.62 -10.12 -24.19
CA ASP A 61 -2.81 -9.44 -25.48
C ASP A 61 -4.29 -9.17 -25.78
N PHE A 62 -5.19 -9.63 -24.92
CA PHE A 62 -6.61 -9.40 -25.02
C PHE A 62 -7.08 -8.33 -24.04
N VAL A 63 -7.95 -7.46 -24.52
CA VAL A 63 -8.77 -6.57 -23.70
C VAL A 63 -9.93 -7.39 -23.15
N THR A 64 -9.92 -7.59 -21.83
CA THR A 64 -10.93 -8.35 -21.09
C THR A 64 -11.95 -7.47 -20.40
N THR A 65 -11.65 -6.18 -20.20
CA THR A 65 -12.54 -5.22 -19.54
C THR A 65 -12.70 -3.94 -20.38
N SER A 66 -13.86 -3.32 -20.28
CA SER A 66 -14.17 -2.02 -20.88
C SER A 66 -14.55 -1.05 -19.77
N THR A 67 -13.90 0.10 -19.75
CA THR A 67 -14.18 1.16 -18.78
C THR A 67 -15.07 2.23 -19.42
N TYR A 68 -16.07 2.68 -18.67
CA TYR A 68 -16.92 3.83 -19.03
C TYR A 68 -16.92 4.82 -17.87
N GLN A 69 -16.53 6.07 -18.15
CA GLN A 69 -16.57 7.14 -17.17
C GLN A 69 -17.88 7.93 -17.30
N ASN A 70 -18.66 7.95 -16.23
CA ASN A 70 -19.87 8.76 -16.19
C ASN A 70 -19.51 10.24 -15.92
N LYS A 71 -19.61 11.08 -16.96
CA LYS A 71 -19.23 12.50 -16.92
C LYS A 71 -19.93 13.33 -15.83
N LYS A 72 -21.08 12.88 -15.31
CA LYS A 72 -21.84 13.60 -14.27
C LYS A 72 -21.45 13.21 -12.85
N THR A 73 -20.98 11.98 -12.62
CA THR A 73 -20.72 11.46 -11.27
C THR A 73 -19.24 11.13 -11.02
N GLY A 74 -18.40 11.20 -12.06
CA GLY A 74 -16.98 10.84 -11.99
C GLY A 74 -16.72 9.35 -11.76
N ARG A 75 -17.77 8.52 -11.64
CA ARG A 75 -17.63 7.07 -11.40
C ARG A 75 -17.16 6.36 -12.66
N VAL A 76 -16.12 5.54 -12.51
CA VAL A 76 -15.63 4.63 -13.55
C VAL A 76 -16.35 3.30 -13.38
N LEU A 77 -17.11 2.89 -14.39
CA LEU A 77 -17.72 1.57 -14.47
C LEU A 77 -16.82 0.67 -15.31
N GLU A 78 -16.35 -0.42 -14.72
CA GLU A 78 -15.58 -1.45 -15.43
C GLU A 78 -16.47 -2.67 -15.67
N VAL A 79 -16.64 -3.04 -16.94
CA VAL A 79 -17.48 -4.17 -17.35
C VAL A 79 -16.61 -5.20 -18.08
N SER A 80 -16.75 -6.48 -17.72
CA SER A 80 -16.05 -7.57 -18.40
C SER A 80 -16.64 -7.81 -19.80
N LEU A 81 -15.76 -7.95 -20.79
CA LEU A 81 -16.15 -8.21 -22.18
C LEU A 81 -16.31 -9.72 -22.41
N GLN A 82 -17.52 -10.14 -22.81
CA GLN A 82 -17.81 -11.52 -23.26
C GLN A 82 -16.96 -11.91 -24.50
N LEU A 83 -16.66 -10.91 -25.34
CA LEU A 83 -15.79 -11.04 -26.50
C LEU A 83 -14.43 -10.40 -26.23
N ARG A 84 -13.41 -11.23 -25.92
CA ARG A 84 -11.99 -10.82 -25.87
C ARG A 84 -11.61 -10.13 -27.18
N ARG A 85 -11.41 -8.82 -27.13
CA ARG A 85 -10.87 -8.05 -28.26
C ARG A 85 -9.36 -8.08 -28.17
N ARG A 86 -8.69 -8.30 -29.29
CA ARG A 86 -7.22 -8.20 -29.34
C ARG A 86 -6.80 -6.74 -29.14
N LYS A 87 -5.79 -6.48 -28.30
CA LYS A 87 -5.16 -5.16 -28.15
C LYS A 87 -4.56 -4.67 -29.47
N SER A 88 -4.53 -3.36 -29.67
CA SER A 88 -3.79 -2.74 -30.78
C SER A 88 -2.30 -3.03 -30.60
N GLY A 89 -1.66 -3.67 -31.58
CA GLY A 89 -0.23 -4.02 -31.53
C GLY A 89 0.09 -5.39 -30.96
N ALA A 90 -0.89 -6.20 -30.57
CA ALA A 90 -0.66 -7.61 -30.22
C ALA A 90 -0.15 -8.40 -31.44
N ILE A 91 0.82 -9.29 -31.22
CA ILE A 91 1.52 -10.06 -32.26
C ILE A 91 1.44 -11.54 -31.86
N PRO A 92 1.19 -12.47 -32.81
CA PRO A 92 1.22 -13.88 -32.49
C PRO A 92 2.64 -14.32 -32.10
N SER A 93 2.79 -14.92 -30.92
CA SER A 93 4.07 -15.29 -30.33
C SER A 93 4.12 -16.73 -29.83
N LEU A 94 2.98 -17.42 -29.75
CA LEU A 94 2.88 -18.78 -29.24
C LEU A 94 2.67 -19.77 -30.39
N PHE A 95 3.57 -20.74 -30.56
CA PHE A 95 3.51 -21.76 -31.60
C PHE A 95 3.78 -23.15 -30.98
N PRO A 96 2.76 -23.76 -30.33
CA PRO A 96 2.96 -24.97 -29.53
C PRO A 96 3.42 -26.20 -30.33
N ASN A 97 3.14 -26.24 -31.63
CA ASN A 97 3.52 -27.35 -32.53
C ASN A 97 4.80 -27.03 -33.34
N CYS A 98 5.57 -26.05 -32.90
CA CYS A 98 6.85 -25.67 -33.47
C CYS A 98 7.94 -25.74 -32.37
N PRO A 99 9.22 -25.86 -32.74
CA PRO A 99 10.32 -25.75 -31.79
C PRO A 99 10.19 -24.54 -30.85
N SER A 100 10.49 -24.75 -29.56
CA SER A 100 10.23 -23.76 -28.51
C SER A 100 10.87 -22.38 -28.76
N TYR A 101 12.02 -22.33 -29.44
CA TYR A 101 12.71 -21.10 -29.80
C TYR A 101 11.95 -20.21 -30.80
N LEU A 102 10.97 -20.77 -31.54
CA LEU A 102 10.08 -20.00 -32.43
C LEU A 102 8.90 -19.39 -31.67
N SER A 103 8.59 -19.91 -30.48
CA SER A 103 7.67 -19.28 -29.57
C SER A 103 8.43 -18.25 -28.74
N ARG A 104 8.03 -16.98 -28.80
CA ARG A 104 8.60 -15.99 -27.89
C ARG A 104 7.87 -16.08 -26.56
N PRO A 105 8.56 -16.32 -25.43
CA PRO A 105 7.97 -16.11 -24.12
C PRO A 105 7.44 -14.68 -24.07
N THR A 106 6.29 -14.47 -23.44
CA THR A 106 5.76 -13.13 -23.16
C THR A 106 6.90 -12.31 -22.59
N THR A 107 7.37 -11.31 -23.35
CA THR A 107 8.40 -10.39 -22.86
C THR A 107 7.77 -9.77 -21.63
N VAL A 108 8.26 -10.13 -20.45
CA VAL A 108 7.99 -9.38 -19.23
C VAL A 108 8.32 -7.96 -19.61
N VAL A 109 7.28 -7.13 -19.74
CA VAL A 109 7.47 -5.73 -20.11
C VAL A 109 8.38 -5.19 -19.03
N ARG A 110 9.61 -4.85 -19.43
CA ARG A 110 10.58 -4.32 -18.51
C ARG A 110 9.99 -3.00 -18.03
N GLU A 111 9.70 -2.94 -16.73
CA GLU A 111 9.18 -1.74 -16.07
C GLU A 111 10.02 -0.54 -16.51
N GLY A 112 9.36 0.51 -16.98
CA GLY A 112 10.04 1.73 -17.39
C GLY A 112 10.82 2.34 -16.21
N PRO A 113 11.89 3.11 -16.45
CA PRO A 113 12.64 3.76 -15.36
C PRO A 113 11.75 4.60 -14.42
N GLU A 114 10.77 5.31 -14.99
CA GLU A 114 9.82 6.14 -14.25
C GLU A 114 8.83 5.31 -13.40
N GLU A 115 8.25 4.25 -13.96
CA GLU A 115 7.34 3.35 -13.25
C GLU A 115 8.05 2.69 -12.06
N LYS A 116 9.28 2.22 -12.28
CA LYS A 116 10.12 1.65 -11.22
C LYS A 116 10.40 2.67 -10.13
N ARG A 117 10.69 3.92 -10.49
CA ARG A 117 10.94 5.00 -9.51
C ARG A 117 9.69 5.26 -8.67
N LEU A 118 8.54 5.43 -9.30
CA LEU A 118 7.25 5.66 -8.62
C LEU A 118 6.89 4.51 -7.67
N ARG A 119 7.12 3.26 -8.09
CA ARG A 119 6.87 2.09 -7.23
C ARG A 119 7.75 2.12 -5.98
N LEU A 120 9.05 2.37 -6.14
CA LEU A 120 9.99 2.45 -5.02
C LEU A 120 9.68 3.62 -4.08
N GLU A 121 9.32 4.78 -4.62
CA GLU A 121 8.89 5.95 -3.84
C GLU A 121 7.61 5.63 -3.03
N GLY A 122 6.62 4.98 -3.66
CA GLY A 122 5.39 4.55 -3.00
C GLY A 122 5.66 3.54 -1.87
N GLU A 123 6.50 2.54 -2.12
CA GLU A 123 6.92 1.55 -1.12
C GLU A 123 7.64 2.22 0.07
N SER A 124 8.55 3.17 -0.20
CA SER A 124 9.27 3.91 0.85
C SER A 124 8.32 4.79 1.66
N LEU A 125 7.38 5.47 1.01
CA LEU A 125 6.41 6.33 1.69
C LEU A 125 5.50 5.50 2.59
N GLN A 126 5.00 4.37 2.11
CA GLN A 126 4.16 3.47 2.90
C GLN A 126 4.91 2.91 4.11
N LYS A 127 6.18 2.57 3.95
CA LYS A 127 7.04 2.13 5.06
C LYS A 127 7.21 3.24 6.09
N ALA A 128 7.47 4.47 5.67
CA ALA A 128 7.63 5.61 6.58
C ALA A 128 6.34 5.90 7.38
N ILE A 129 5.18 5.86 6.73
CA ILE A 129 3.88 6.04 7.40
C ILE A 129 3.68 4.96 8.46
N ARG A 130 3.94 3.70 8.12
CA ARG A 130 3.80 2.58 9.05
C ARG A 130 4.72 2.73 10.27
N GLN A 131 5.99 3.02 10.05
CA GLN A 131 6.95 3.22 11.13
C GLN A 131 6.57 4.39 12.02
N SER A 132 6.07 5.49 11.44
CA SER A 132 5.58 6.64 12.21
C SER A 132 4.37 6.27 13.08
N ALA A 133 3.44 5.47 12.56
CA ALA A 133 2.27 5.03 13.30
C ALA A 133 2.63 4.09 14.46
N GLU A 134 3.51 3.12 14.20
CA GLU A 134 4.03 2.18 15.20
C GLU A 134 4.77 2.94 16.32
N ALA A 135 5.68 3.85 15.98
CA ALA A 135 6.41 4.66 16.95
C ALA A 135 5.48 5.54 17.80
N HIS A 136 4.47 6.16 17.18
CA HIS A 136 3.48 6.96 17.91
C HIS A 136 2.65 6.10 18.88
N GLU A 137 2.27 4.88 18.49
CA GLU A 137 1.53 3.97 19.36
C GLU A 137 2.40 3.50 20.54
N GLU A 138 3.68 3.21 20.32
CA GLU A 138 4.63 2.86 21.37
C GLU A 138 4.84 4.00 22.37
N GLU A 139 5.05 5.24 21.89
CA GLU A 139 5.15 6.43 22.73
C GLU A 139 3.88 6.64 23.55
N LYS A 140 2.71 6.49 22.93
CA LYS A 140 1.43 6.60 23.64
C LYS A 140 1.30 5.55 24.74
N LYS A 141 1.75 4.31 24.51
CA LYS A 141 1.74 3.25 25.54
C LYS A 141 2.73 3.55 26.67
N LYS A 142 3.93 4.02 26.38
CA LYS A 142 4.94 4.39 27.39
C LYS A 142 4.50 5.57 28.26
N ASN A 143 3.82 6.54 27.67
CA ASN A 143 3.36 7.75 28.35
C ASN A 143 1.97 7.61 28.98
N ASN A 144 1.31 6.46 28.84
CA ASN A 144 -0.01 6.22 29.43
C ASN A 144 0.13 5.68 30.86
N ILE A 145 -0.23 6.50 31.84
CA ILE A 145 -0.28 6.12 33.25
C ILE A 145 -1.75 5.85 33.60
N SER A 146 -2.12 4.58 33.76
CA SER A 146 -3.51 4.21 34.07
C SER A 146 -3.75 3.86 35.53
N THR A 147 -2.70 3.49 36.25
CA THR A 147 -2.77 3.11 37.66
C THR A 147 -1.72 3.83 38.50
N PHE A 148 -1.94 3.87 39.81
CA PHE A 148 -0.95 4.41 40.73
C PHE A 148 0.36 3.61 40.74
N GLU A 149 0.30 2.30 40.51
CA GLU A 149 1.51 1.46 40.38
C GLU A 149 2.33 1.81 39.13
N ASP A 150 1.67 2.12 38.00
CA ASP A 150 2.33 2.61 36.78
C ASP A 150 3.07 3.92 37.07
N LEU A 151 2.44 4.81 37.84
CA LEU A 151 3.04 6.08 38.27
C LEU A 151 4.26 5.86 39.16
N LEU A 152 4.18 4.97 40.15
CA LEU A 152 5.32 4.65 41.01
C LEU A 152 6.49 4.04 40.21
N THR A 153 6.19 3.19 39.25
CA THR A 153 7.18 2.59 38.34
C THR A 153 7.86 3.66 37.50
N ALA A 154 7.11 4.57 36.89
CA ALA A 154 7.63 5.69 36.13
C ALA A 154 8.49 6.63 36.99
N LEU A 155 8.09 6.84 38.25
CA LEU A 155 8.83 7.68 39.21
C LEU A 155 10.08 7.01 39.79
N THR A 156 10.26 5.71 39.60
CA THR A 156 11.46 4.98 40.06
C THR A 156 12.67 5.36 39.21
N SER A 157 12.49 5.51 37.89
CA SER A 157 13.55 5.97 36.98
C SER A 157 13.66 7.50 36.92
N PHE A 158 12.65 8.23 37.38
CA PHE A 158 12.64 9.70 37.37
C PHE A 158 13.53 10.29 38.48
N GLN A 159 14.57 10.99 38.06
CA GLN A 159 15.41 11.80 38.96
C GLN A 159 14.84 13.21 39.07
N THR A 160 14.58 13.64 40.31
CA THR A 160 14.15 15.02 40.59
C THR A 160 15.37 15.95 40.62
N ASN A 161 15.18 17.19 40.19
CA ASN A 161 16.18 18.25 40.41
C ASN A 161 16.22 18.62 41.90
N THR A 162 17.34 19.17 42.37
CA THR A 162 17.57 19.70 43.73
C THR A 162 16.48 20.64 44.26
N PHE A 163 15.70 21.27 43.37
CA PHE A 163 14.56 22.11 43.73
C PHE A 163 13.36 21.33 44.32
N TRP A 164 13.20 20.06 43.95
CA TRP A 164 12.06 19.23 44.32
C TRP A 164 12.51 18.04 45.18
N THR A 165 11.87 17.86 46.32
CA THR A 165 11.98 16.66 47.15
C THR A 165 10.78 15.75 46.86
N LYS A 166 11.05 14.53 46.41
CA LYS A 166 10.03 13.50 46.17
C LYS A 166 9.79 12.70 47.45
N LEU A 167 8.54 12.59 47.89
CA LEU A 167 8.09 11.68 48.93
C LEU A 167 7.00 10.77 48.38
N VAL A 168 7.11 9.47 48.65
CA VAL A 168 6.14 8.47 48.22
C VAL A 168 5.51 7.87 49.46
N THR A 169 4.18 8.01 49.61
CA THR A 169 3.37 7.32 50.61
C THR A 169 2.59 6.18 49.95
N HIS A 170 1.87 5.39 50.75
CA HIS A 170 1.04 4.29 50.24
C HIS A 170 -0.15 4.77 49.39
N ASP A 171 -0.62 6.00 49.61
CA ASP A 171 -1.82 6.56 48.99
C ASP A 171 -1.55 7.77 48.07
N LYS A 172 -0.35 8.38 48.15
CA LYS A 172 -0.02 9.64 47.48
C LYS A 172 1.47 9.73 47.12
N VAL A 173 1.77 10.52 46.10
CA VAL A 173 3.12 11.01 45.81
C VAL A 173 3.14 12.52 46.00
N LEU A 174 4.13 13.01 46.73
CA LEU A 174 4.32 14.41 47.04
C LEU A 174 5.64 14.91 46.42
N PHE A 175 5.57 16.05 45.74
CA PHE A 175 6.74 16.82 45.34
C PHE A 175 6.74 18.13 46.12
N LEU A 176 7.77 18.34 46.94
CA LEU A 176 7.87 19.48 47.85
C LEU A 176 9.06 20.36 47.49
N SER A 177 8.85 21.67 47.57
CA SER A 177 9.91 22.68 47.48
C SER A 177 9.94 23.46 48.79
N PHE A 178 11.13 23.61 49.36
CA PHE A 178 11.35 24.26 50.65
C PHE A 178 11.98 25.64 50.48
N ASP A 179 11.61 26.59 51.35
CA ASP A 179 12.29 27.89 51.45
C ASP A 179 13.40 27.85 52.52
N SER A 180 14.49 28.55 52.25
CA SER A 180 15.71 28.56 53.07
C SER A 180 15.62 29.55 54.24
N GLN A 181 14.64 29.34 55.14
CA GLN A 181 14.51 30.09 56.39
C GLN A 181 14.97 29.26 57.61
N GLU A 182 15.13 29.90 58.78
CA GLU A 182 15.56 29.27 60.04
C GLU A 182 14.74 28.02 60.42
N ALA A 183 13.44 28.03 60.09
CA ALA A 183 12.60 26.83 60.02
C ALA A 183 12.14 26.63 58.56
N PRO A 184 12.47 25.51 57.91
CA PRO A 184 12.11 25.30 56.50
C PRO A 184 10.59 25.21 56.36
N THR A 185 10.02 26.09 55.54
CA THR A 185 8.59 26.09 55.20
C THR A 185 8.40 25.58 53.78
N VAL A 186 7.30 24.86 53.55
CA VAL A 186 6.96 24.35 52.21
C VAL A 186 6.41 25.51 51.38
N ARG A 187 7.16 25.91 50.35
CA ARG A 187 6.75 27.00 49.45
C ARG A 187 5.82 26.51 48.36
N PHE A 188 6.12 25.36 47.79
CA PHE A 188 5.31 24.70 46.76
C PHE A 188 5.14 23.23 47.10
N SER A 189 3.93 22.71 46.94
CA SER A 189 3.67 21.27 47.00
C SER A 189 2.81 20.81 45.83
N VAL A 190 3.17 19.68 45.24
CA VAL A 190 2.37 18.98 44.25
C VAL A 190 2.05 17.60 44.79
N THR A 191 0.76 17.31 44.92
CA THR A 191 0.25 16.05 45.46
C THR A 191 -0.45 15.29 44.34
N VAL A 192 -0.01 14.07 44.11
CA VAL A 192 -0.66 13.11 43.21
C VAL A 192 -1.28 12.02 44.08
N SER A 193 -2.61 11.87 44.06
CA SER A 193 -3.29 10.81 44.81
C SER A 193 -3.30 9.47 44.06
N ALA A 194 -3.66 8.40 44.78
CA ALA A 194 -3.89 7.07 44.19
C ALA A 194 -4.90 7.09 43.03
N ASP A 195 -5.90 7.98 43.09
CA ASP A 195 -6.86 8.22 42.01
C ASP A 195 -6.27 8.99 40.82
N LEU A 196 -4.95 9.17 40.74
CA LEU A 196 -4.24 9.91 39.70
C LEU A 196 -4.65 11.40 39.58
N ILE A 197 -5.19 11.96 40.66
CA ILE A 197 -5.57 13.38 40.74
C ILE A 197 -4.36 14.20 41.19
N VAL A 198 -3.99 15.17 40.36
CA VAL A 198 -2.92 16.12 40.67
C VAL A 198 -3.50 17.39 41.29
N LYS A 199 -3.04 17.71 42.50
CA LYS A 199 -3.33 18.97 43.20
C LYS A 199 -2.04 19.74 43.43
N VAL A 200 -2.07 21.05 43.22
CA VAL A 200 -0.92 21.93 43.43
C VAL A 200 -1.27 22.94 44.51
N PHE A 201 -0.35 23.17 45.44
CA PHE A 201 -0.48 24.15 46.51
C PHE A 201 0.73 25.08 46.56
N VAL A 202 0.48 26.33 46.94
CA VAL A 202 1.50 27.34 47.24
C VAL A 202 1.28 27.78 48.69
N GLY A 203 2.19 27.43 49.58
CA GLY A 203 1.93 27.44 51.03
C GLY A 203 0.69 26.60 51.36
N ASP A 204 -0.30 27.21 52.03
CA ASP A 204 -1.55 26.57 52.43
C ASP A 204 -2.70 26.69 51.40
N VAL A 205 -2.46 27.38 50.27
CA VAL A 205 -3.51 27.66 49.28
C VAL A 205 -3.44 26.68 48.12
N GLN A 206 -4.55 25.97 47.87
CA GLN A 206 -4.71 25.13 46.68
C GLN A 206 -4.89 26.00 45.43
N LEU A 207 -4.09 25.75 44.40
CA LEU A 207 -4.27 26.37 43.09
C LEU A 207 -5.31 25.62 42.27
N ASN A 208 -6.29 26.36 41.75
CA ASN A 208 -7.31 25.84 40.85
C ASN A 208 -6.96 26.09 39.36
N LYS A 209 -5.95 26.92 39.09
CA LYS A 209 -5.51 27.23 37.72
C LYS A 209 -4.01 27.50 37.70
N LEU A 210 -3.29 26.86 36.77
CA LEU A 210 -1.87 27.07 36.52
C LEU A 210 -1.67 27.31 35.00
N GLY A 211 -1.64 28.58 34.58
CA GLY A 211 -1.61 28.93 33.16
C GLY A 211 -2.87 28.49 32.41
N THR A 212 -2.72 27.57 31.46
CA THR A 212 -3.83 26.94 30.70
C THR A 212 -4.42 25.71 31.39
N LEU A 213 -3.78 25.19 32.44
CA LEU A 213 -4.23 23.99 33.17
C LEU A 213 -5.27 24.38 34.23
N VAL A 214 -6.39 23.68 34.27
CA VAL A 214 -7.41 23.77 35.33
C VAL A 214 -7.18 22.59 36.27
N LEU A 215 -6.93 22.88 37.54
CA LEU A 215 -6.64 21.89 38.58
C LEU A 215 -7.91 21.61 39.40
N PRO A 216 -8.17 20.36 39.82
CA PRO A 216 -7.30 19.19 39.68
C PRO A 216 -7.30 18.60 38.26
N VAL A 217 -6.15 18.10 37.81
CA VAL A 217 -6.01 17.37 36.52
C VAL A 217 -5.92 15.88 36.81
N TYR A 218 -6.61 15.08 36.01
CA TYR A 218 -6.47 13.63 36.00
C TYR A 218 -5.31 13.25 35.06
N LEU A 219 -4.33 12.49 35.56
CA LEU A 219 -3.21 11.97 34.79
C LEU A 219 -3.65 10.86 33.82
#